data_AF-A0A2H0S3I0-F1
#
_entry.id   AF-A0A2H0S3I0-F1
#
_cell.length_a   1.000
_cell.length_b   1.000
_cell.length_c   1.000
_cell.angle_alpha   90.00
_cell.angle_beta   90.00
_cell.angle_gamma   90.00
#
_symmetry.space_group_name_H-M   'P 1'
#
loop_
_entity.id
_entity.type
_entity.pdbx_description
1 polymer ?
#
loop_
_entity_poly.entity_id
_entity_poly.type
_entity_poly.pdbx_seq_one_letter_code
_entity_poly.pdbx_strand_id
1 'polypeptide(L)'
;FKAEYVLFGANPLPYHATNIVLHSLNALLVYLLIRHWTNRKSVACLAALLFAVHPVNAEAVSWIAGRKDLLSATFFLAALLSYEKRQKTACTLLLYLLALLAKGNAVSLPAVLLLTEYSKGRILNRKVMLRLLPYFLLAIVFLLVGLFGKTDRLAEMPPVLMLVFAGKSILLQLQHSMLPTRLSPTYPEIFADPTVLVLWIPLLLVFLTGGVLWAKRRQAPDLFFGYFFFLLTLAPSFLVCSKGVPYFTTTSDRYAYLPLVGILYVFALGFAHLWEGRKQEMKVLLCGILLLFGFFSHVQAQNWNNDQSVLRMMIRSYPDFGMSYYHLGDFLAEDGEQEEAIVQYKEGILHEKKSPVIRGLLYFHLGKALREAGQTDQAQAALVKSQELLPEFEELRRLLEEME
;
A
#
# COMPACT_ATOMS: atom_id res chain seq x y z
N PHE A 1 -5.27 14.34 13.66
CA PHE A 1 -6.69 13.95 13.77
C PHE A 1 -7.38 14.57 14.98
N LYS A 2 -7.23 14.10 16.23
CA LYS A 2 -7.99 14.67 17.37
C LYS A 2 -7.87 16.19 17.51
N ALA A 3 -6.66 16.74 17.45
CA ALA A 3 -6.44 18.18 17.52
C ALA A 3 -7.09 18.95 16.35
N GLU A 4 -7.06 18.41 15.13
CA GLU A 4 -7.71 19.06 13.98
C GLU A 4 -9.22 18.95 14.03
N TYR A 5 -9.75 17.83 14.54
CA TYR A 5 -11.19 17.66 14.69
C TYR A 5 -11.75 18.68 15.68
N VAL A 6 -11.02 18.98 16.76
CA VAL A 6 -11.38 20.06 17.68
C VAL A 6 -11.40 21.44 17.00
N LEU A 7 -10.49 21.68 16.04
CA LEU A 7 -10.35 22.98 15.38
C LEU A 7 -11.26 23.16 14.15
N PHE A 8 -11.54 22.08 13.41
CA PHE A 8 -12.14 22.11 12.08
C PHE A 8 -13.34 21.17 11.91
N GLY A 9 -13.66 20.36 12.94
CA GLY A 9 -14.76 19.41 12.91
C GLY A 9 -14.63 18.39 11.77
N ALA A 10 -15.76 18.09 11.14
CA ALA A 10 -15.88 17.15 10.02
C ALA A 10 -15.57 17.77 8.64
N ASN A 11 -15.18 19.04 8.56
CA ASN A 11 -14.83 19.66 7.27
C ASN A 11 -13.60 18.94 6.67
N PRO A 12 -13.70 18.30 5.48
CA PRO A 12 -12.61 17.50 4.93
C PRO A 12 -11.43 18.35 4.43
N LEU A 13 -11.64 19.63 4.11
CA LEU A 13 -10.66 20.48 3.42
C LEU A 13 -9.33 20.61 4.18
N PRO A 14 -9.29 20.95 5.49
CA PRO A 14 -8.02 21.04 6.24
C PRO A 14 -7.27 19.72 6.31
N TYR A 15 -7.99 18.59 6.27
CA TYR A 15 -7.37 17.27 6.32
C TYR A 15 -6.63 16.94 5.02
N HIS A 16 -7.27 17.21 3.87
CA HIS A 16 -6.65 17.05 2.56
C HIS A 16 -5.53 18.05 2.34
N ALA A 17 -5.70 19.32 2.75
CA ALA A 17 -4.66 20.34 2.63
C ALA A 17 -3.37 19.91 3.37
N THR A 18 -3.51 19.36 4.58
CA THR A 18 -2.37 18.81 5.34
C THR A 18 -1.68 17.67 4.58
N ASN A 19 -2.45 16.76 3.99
CA ASN A 19 -1.89 15.66 3.20
C ASN A 19 -1.14 16.17 1.96
N ILE A 20 -1.67 17.16 1.26
CA ILE A 20 -1.01 17.78 0.10
C ILE A 20 0.31 18.43 0.52
N VAL A 21 0.31 19.20 1.62
CA VAL A 21 1.55 19.82 2.15
C VAL A 21 2.60 18.76 2.49
N LEU A 22 2.20 17.68 3.16
CA LEU A 22 3.11 16.57 3.47
C LEU A 22 3.62 15.88 2.20
N HIS A 23 2.76 15.70 1.19
CA HIS A 23 3.16 15.12 -0.09
C HIS A 23 4.16 16.01 -0.85
N SER A 24 3.92 17.32 -0.92
CA SER A 24 4.86 18.28 -1.50
C SER A 24 6.19 18.31 -0.76
N LEU A 25 6.17 18.26 0.59
CA LEU A 25 7.38 18.18 1.40
C LEU A 25 8.15 16.88 1.13
N ASN A 26 7.45 15.76 0.97
CA ASN A 26 8.05 14.48 0.60
C ASN A 26 8.71 14.54 -0.78
N ALA A 27 8.06 15.12 -1.79
CA ALA A 27 8.65 15.32 -3.11
C ALA A 27 9.92 16.21 -3.04
N LEU A 28 9.91 17.26 -2.21
CA LEU A 28 11.10 18.08 -1.95
C LEU A 28 12.21 17.29 -1.27
N LEU A 29 11.91 16.45 -0.27
CA LEU A 29 12.90 15.60 0.38
C LEU A 29 13.50 14.56 -0.58
N VAL A 30 12.69 14.00 -1.48
CA VAL A 30 13.16 13.13 -2.58
C VAL A 30 14.13 13.90 -3.49
N TYR A 31 13.79 15.12 -3.89
CA TYR A 31 14.70 15.99 -4.65
C TYR A 31 16.02 16.20 -3.91
N LEU A 32 15.99 16.59 -2.64
CA LEU A 32 17.18 16.90 -1.85
C LEU A 32 18.08 15.66 -1.65
N LEU A 33 17.50 14.49 -1.42
CA LEU A 33 18.22 13.22 -1.29
C LEU A 33 18.91 12.82 -2.59
N ILE A 34 18.15 12.76 -3.69
CA ILE A 34 18.70 12.33 -4.99
C ILE A 34 19.72 13.34 -5.50
N ARG A 35 19.52 14.64 -5.23
CA ARG A 35 20.51 15.69 -5.53
C ARG A 35 21.79 15.50 -4.73
N HIS A 36 21.69 15.04 -3.49
CA HIS A 36 22.84 14.75 -2.63
C HIS A 36 23.59 13.48 -3.09
N TRP A 37 22.88 12.43 -3.51
CA TRP A 37 23.48 11.18 -3.98
C TRP A 37 24.22 11.32 -5.31
N THR A 38 23.59 11.96 -6.29
CA THR A 38 24.08 11.96 -7.68
C THR A 38 24.89 13.18 -8.06
N ASN A 39 24.81 14.24 -7.26
CA ASN A 39 25.22 15.59 -7.62
C ASN A 39 24.51 16.20 -8.88
N ARG A 40 23.48 15.56 -9.43
CA ARG A 40 22.81 15.97 -10.69
C ARG A 40 21.42 16.56 -10.44
N LYS A 41 21.23 17.85 -10.75
CA LYS A 41 19.95 18.55 -10.59
C LYS A 41 18.83 17.95 -11.46
N SER A 42 19.14 17.52 -12.68
CA SER A 42 18.15 16.96 -13.62
C SER A 42 17.56 15.64 -13.12
N VAL A 43 18.40 14.72 -12.64
CA VAL A 43 17.98 13.42 -12.07
C VAL A 43 17.08 13.64 -10.85
N ALA A 44 17.49 14.54 -9.95
CA ALA A 44 16.72 14.88 -8.76
C ALA A 44 15.37 15.50 -9.08
N CYS A 45 15.33 16.45 -10.03
CA CYS A 45 14.09 17.11 -10.46
C CYS A 45 13.13 16.10 -11.09
N LEU A 46 13.64 15.26 -11.99
CA LEU A 46 12.86 14.23 -12.66
C LEU A 46 12.21 13.26 -11.66
N ALA A 47 13.01 12.69 -10.75
CA ALA A 47 12.50 11.74 -9.76
C ALA A 47 11.46 12.39 -8.82
N ALA A 48 11.70 13.62 -8.38
CA ALA A 48 10.78 14.34 -7.49
C ALA A 48 9.47 14.73 -8.18
N LEU A 49 9.52 15.18 -9.44
CA LEU A 49 8.32 15.50 -10.22
C LEU A 49 7.50 14.24 -10.50
N LEU A 50 8.14 13.16 -10.95
CA LEU A 50 7.47 11.88 -11.15
C LEU A 50 6.84 11.37 -9.86
N PHE A 51 7.53 11.49 -8.73
CA PHE A 51 6.98 11.14 -7.43
C PHE A 51 5.74 11.96 -7.08
N ALA A 52 5.78 13.26 -7.32
CA ALA A 52 4.69 14.18 -7.01
C ALA A 52 3.42 13.92 -7.85
N VAL A 53 3.57 13.42 -9.07
CA VAL A 53 2.43 13.17 -9.97
C VAL A 53 2.11 11.69 -10.15
N HIS A 54 2.79 10.77 -9.46
CA HIS A 54 2.62 9.34 -9.68
C HIS A 54 1.22 8.87 -9.26
N PRO A 55 0.44 8.19 -10.13
CA PRO A 55 -0.93 7.77 -9.77
C PRO A 55 -1.00 6.82 -8.56
N VAL A 56 -0.01 5.96 -8.35
CA VAL A 56 0.06 5.07 -7.17
C VAL A 56 0.05 5.82 -5.83
N ASN A 57 0.49 7.08 -5.82
CA ASN A 57 0.51 7.90 -4.60
C ASN A 57 -0.87 8.48 -4.26
N ALA A 58 -1.85 8.39 -5.17
CA ALA A 58 -3.17 8.99 -5.00
C ALA A 58 -3.91 8.44 -3.77
N GLU A 59 -3.80 7.14 -3.46
CA GLU A 59 -4.38 6.57 -2.23
C GLU A 59 -3.78 7.23 -0.98
N ALA A 60 -2.45 7.30 -0.88
CA ALA A 60 -1.77 7.83 0.31
C ALA A 60 -2.08 9.32 0.56
N VAL A 61 -2.35 10.08 -0.51
CA VAL A 61 -2.62 11.53 -0.44
C VAL A 61 -4.11 11.82 -0.26
N SER A 62 -4.97 11.16 -1.02
CA SER A 62 -6.41 11.44 -1.06
C SER A 62 -7.14 10.84 0.13
N TRP A 63 -6.74 9.66 0.60
CA TRP A 63 -7.33 9.07 1.79
C TRP A 63 -6.91 9.83 3.05
N ILE A 64 -7.86 10.48 3.74
CA ILE A 64 -7.57 11.30 4.93
C ILE A 64 -6.78 10.50 5.97
N ALA A 65 -7.21 9.27 6.28
CA ALA A 65 -6.53 8.39 7.24
C ALA A 65 -5.16 7.86 6.74
N GLY A 66 -4.85 8.05 5.46
CA GLY A 66 -3.55 7.78 4.85
C GLY A 66 -2.42 8.71 5.34
N ARG A 67 -2.73 9.79 6.06
CA ARG A 67 -1.73 10.75 6.56
C ARG A 67 -0.53 10.13 7.28
N LYS A 68 -0.75 9.05 8.04
CA LYS A 68 0.30 8.32 8.73
C LYS A 68 1.42 7.87 7.79
N ASP A 69 1.09 7.50 6.56
CA ASP A 69 2.03 7.13 5.50
C ASP A 69 2.88 8.33 5.07
N LEU A 70 2.22 9.47 4.81
CA LEU A 70 2.89 10.70 4.38
C LEU A 70 3.83 11.23 5.47
N LEU A 71 3.37 11.25 6.72
CA LEU A 71 4.13 11.73 7.87
C LEU A 71 5.33 10.83 8.17
N SER A 72 5.11 9.51 8.14
CA SER A 72 6.20 8.54 8.32
C SER A 72 7.25 8.69 7.22
N ALA A 73 6.84 8.85 5.95
CA ALA A 73 7.76 9.11 4.85
C ALA A 73 8.53 10.43 5.01
N THR A 74 7.88 11.51 5.49
CA THR A 74 8.54 12.80 5.73
C THR A 74 9.68 12.65 6.71
N PHE A 75 9.40 12.05 7.86
CA PHE A 75 10.41 11.87 8.89
C PHE A 75 11.47 10.82 8.51
N PHE A 76 11.09 9.78 7.78
CA PHE A 76 12.03 8.77 7.26
C PHE A 76 13.03 9.40 6.28
N LEU A 77 12.54 10.13 5.27
CA LEU A 77 13.38 10.79 4.27
C LEU A 77 14.23 11.91 4.89
N ALA A 78 13.67 12.67 5.84
CA ALA A 78 14.41 13.69 6.58
C ALA A 78 15.52 13.08 7.46
N ALA A 79 15.25 11.95 8.14
CA ALA A 79 16.26 11.22 8.91
C ALA A 79 17.38 10.71 7.98
N LEU A 80 17.03 10.10 6.85
CA LEU A 80 18.01 9.65 5.85
C LEU A 80 18.88 10.81 5.35
N LEU A 81 18.29 11.95 5.02
CA LEU A 81 19.01 13.14 4.57
C LEU A 81 19.91 13.72 5.67
N SER A 82 19.41 13.77 6.91
CA SER A 82 20.15 14.21 8.10
C SER A 82 21.39 13.34 8.34
N TYR A 83 21.22 12.01 8.26
CA TYR A 83 22.31 11.05 8.36
C TYR A 83 23.38 11.25 7.28
N GLU A 84 22.93 11.42 6.03
CA GLU A 84 23.79 11.58 4.86
C GLU A 84 24.60 12.88 4.90
N LYS A 85 23.97 13.97 5.37
CA LYS A 85 24.64 15.25 5.63
C LYS A 85 25.49 15.25 6.91
N ARG A 86 25.62 14.11 7.60
CA ARG A 86 26.39 13.96 8.85
C ARG A 86 25.97 14.94 9.95
N GLN A 87 24.67 15.21 10.06
CA GLN A 87 24.11 15.98 11.17
C GLN A 87 24.25 15.23 12.49
N LYS A 88 23.95 15.91 13.61
CA LYS A 88 24.01 15.30 14.96
C LYS A 88 23.13 14.05 15.03
N THR A 89 23.67 12.95 15.55
CA THR A 89 22.97 11.67 15.72
C THR A 89 21.63 11.83 16.46
N ALA A 90 21.57 12.71 17.46
CA ALA A 90 20.33 12.99 18.20
C ALA A 90 19.21 13.54 17.29
N CYS A 91 19.54 14.43 16.34
CA CYS A 91 18.55 14.96 15.39
C CYS A 91 18.02 13.85 14.47
N THR A 92 18.92 13.01 13.94
CA THR A 92 18.52 11.88 13.09
C THR A 92 17.69 10.86 13.85
N LEU A 93 18.04 10.56 15.11
CA LEU A 93 17.28 9.66 15.98
C LEU A 93 15.90 10.23 16.31
N LEU A 94 15.79 11.53 16.58
CA LEU A 94 14.51 12.20 16.81
C LEU A 94 13.61 12.10 15.59
N LEU A 95 14.12 12.42 14.40
CA LEU A 95 13.38 12.27 13.15
C LEU A 95 12.96 10.81 12.95
N TYR A 96 13.86 9.86 13.17
CA TYR A 96 13.54 8.45 13.03
C TYR A 96 12.46 7.98 14.03
N LEU A 97 12.53 8.42 15.28
CA LEU A 97 11.51 8.16 16.29
C LEU A 97 10.15 8.69 15.85
N LEU A 98 10.08 9.92 15.33
CA LEU A 98 8.85 10.50 14.79
C LEU A 98 8.30 9.69 13.60
N ALA A 99 9.18 9.15 12.75
CA ALA A 99 8.76 8.29 11.64
C ALA A 99 8.11 6.98 12.14
N LEU A 100 8.69 6.36 13.17
CA LEU A 100 8.19 5.14 13.80
C LEU A 100 6.87 5.36 14.55
N LEU A 101 6.75 6.48 15.26
CA LEU A 101 5.52 6.88 15.94
C LEU A 101 4.39 7.19 14.96
N ALA A 102 4.71 7.71 13.76
CA ALA A 102 3.74 7.90 12.70
C ALA A 102 3.27 6.57 12.10
N LYS A 103 4.23 5.68 11.77
CA LYS A 103 3.93 4.34 11.24
C LYS A 103 5.09 3.38 11.48
N GLY A 104 4.79 2.19 12.02
CA GLY A 104 5.79 1.15 12.31
C GLY A 104 6.57 0.64 11.08
N ASN A 105 6.09 0.90 9.85
CA ASN A 105 6.82 0.55 8.62
C ASN A 105 8.18 1.25 8.49
N ALA A 106 8.41 2.36 9.22
CA ALA A 106 9.70 3.03 9.25
C ALA A 106 10.84 2.16 9.83
N VAL A 107 10.54 1.01 10.45
CA VAL A 107 11.52 0.05 11.01
C VAL A 107 12.63 -0.36 10.03
N SER A 108 12.42 -0.18 8.72
CA SER A 108 13.38 -0.44 7.66
C SER A 108 14.53 0.58 7.57
N LEU A 109 14.46 1.74 8.24
CA LEU A 109 15.45 2.80 8.09
C LEU A 109 16.90 2.35 8.39
N PRO A 110 17.21 1.61 9.48
CA PRO A 110 18.59 1.22 9.78
C PRO A 110 19.19 0.33 8.69
N ALA A 111 18.38 -0.52 8.06
CA ALA A 111 18.80 -1.32 6.91
C ALA A 111 19.10 -0.44 5.68
N VAL A 112 18.30 0.62 5.45
CA VAL A 112 18.58 1.62 4.40
C VAL A 112 19.85 2.43 4.71
N LEU A 113 20.10 2.80 5.97
CA LEU A 113 21.35 3.47 6.37
C LEU A 113 22.57 2.58 6.12
N LEU A 114 22.46 1.29 6.45
CA LEU A 114 23.49 0.30 6.17
C LEU A 114 23.72 0.15 4.65
N LEU A 115 22.65 0.05 3.86
CA LEU A 115 22.69 0.01 2.41
C LEU A 115 23.38 1.26 1.83
N THR A 116 23.15 2.42 2.43
CA THR A 116 23.76 3.70 2.02
C THR A 116 25.26 3.73 2.29
N GLU A 117 25.71 3.24 3.45
CA GLU A 117 27.15 3.11 3.74
C GLU A 117 27.82 2.13 2.77
N TYR A 118 27.16 1.00 2.50
CA TYR A 118 27.68 -0.04 1.62
C TYR A 118 27.78 0.38 0.14
N SER A 119 26.71 0.96 -0.41
CA SER A 119 26.66 1.43 -1.81
C SER A 119 27.70 2.51 -2.13
N LYS A 120 28.07 3.32 -1.14
CA LYS A 120 29.16 4.31 -1.23
C LYS A 120 30.57 3.72 -1.09
N GLY A 121 30.70 2.39 -1.08
CA GLY A 121 31.98 1.69 -0.98
C GLY A 121 32.67 1.83 0.38
N ARG A 122 31.94 2.25 1.43
CA ARG A 122 32.54 2.41 2.77
C ARG A 122 32.68 1.04 3.43
N ILE A 123 33.81 0.84 4.10
CA ILE A 123 34.08 -0.41 4.82
C ILE A 123 33.18 -0.50 6.05
N LEU A 124 32.37 -1.55 6.13
CA LEU A 124 31.48 -1.84 7.25
C LEU A 124 32.29 -2.37 8.45
N ASN A 125 33.01 -1.47 9.11
CA ASN A 125 33.80 -1.79 10.30
C ASN A 125 33.01 -1.58 11.60
N ARG A 126 33.63 -1.96 12.74
CA ARG A 126 33.04 -1.79 14.08
C ARG A 126 32.59 -0.36 14.36
N LYS A 127 33.30 0.66 13.85
CA LYS A 127 32.95 2.08 14.05
C LYS A 127 31.66 2.46 13.33
N VAL A 128 31.44 1.95 12.11
CA VAL A 128 30.16 2.15 11.39
C VAL A 128 29.04 1.42 12.09
N MET A 129 29.25 0.16 12.52
CA MET A 129 28.23 -0.60 13.23
C MET A 129 27.81 0.05 14.56
N LEU A 130 28.78 0.53 15.36
CA LEU A 130 28.49 1.26 16.60
C LEU A 130 27.73 2.57 16.36
N ARG A 131 27.98 3.25 15.22
CA ARG A 131 27.21 4.43 14.83
C ARG A 131 25.77 4.09 14.45
N LEU A 132 25.55 2.93 13.82
CA LEU A 132 24.23 2.47 13.39
C LEU A 132 23.42 1.79 14.51
N LEU A 133 24.11 1.30 15.55
CA LEU A 133 23.53 0.60 16.69
C LEU A 133 22.29 1.29 17.29
N PRO A 134 22.28 2.59 17.63
CA PRO A 134 21.09 3.21 18.24
C PRO A 134 19.85 3.16 17.33
N TYR A 135 20.02 3.19 16.01
CA TYR A 135 18.91 3.08 15.07
C TYR A 135 18.36 1.65 15.03
N PHE A 136 19.24 0.64 15.06
CA PHE A 136 18.82 -0.77 15.15
C PHE A 136 18.11 -1.08 16.48
N LEU A 137 18.63 -0.58 17.60
CA LEU A 137 17.98 -0.74 18.90
C LEU A 137 16.57 -0.15 18.91
N LEU A 138 16.41 1.06 18.37
CA LEU A 138 15.10 1.69 18.27
C LEU A 138 14.15 0.91 17.36
N ALA A 139 14.65 0.37 16.24
CA ALA A 139 13.88 -0.48 15.35
C ALA A 139 13.39 -1.75 16.04
N ILE A 140 14.26 -2.42 16.81
CA ILE A 140 13.92 -3.63 17.57
C ILE A 140 12.84 -3.33 18.61
N VAL A 141 12.95 -2.23 19.36
CA VAL A 141 11.92 -1.82 20.34
C VAL A 141 10.55 -1.71 19.68
N PHE A 142 10.45 -1.01 18.54
CA PHE A 142 9.19 -0.86 17.83
C PHE A 142 8.69 -2.15 17.16
N LEU A 143 9.60 -3.03 16.72
CA LEU A 143 9.24 -4.35 16.21
C LEU A 143 8.60 -5.19 17.33
N LEU A 144 9.20 -5.19 18.52
CA LEU A 144 8.66 -5.90 19.69
C LEU A 144 7.28 -5.34 20.08
N VAL A 145 7.13 -4.02 20.17
CA VAL A 145 5.83 -3.38 20.41
C VAL A 145 4.80 -3.81 19.35
N GLY A 146 5.19 -3.87 18.09
CA GLY A 146 4.33 -4.32 16.99
C GLY A 146 3.92 -5.80 17.05
N LEU A 147 4.81 -6.67 17.55
CA LEU A 147 4.54 -8.11 17.72
C LEU A 147 3.62 -8.35 18.92
N PHE A 148 3.91 -7.74 20.07
CA PHE A 148 3.09 -7.88 21.28
C PHE A 148 1.72 -7.20 21.16
N GLY A 149 1.60 -6.14 20.35
CA GLY A 149 0.31 -5.48 20.09
C GLY A 149 -0.60 -6.21 19.10
N LYS A 150 -0.20 -7.36 18.54
CA LYS A 150 -0.93 -8.09 17.48
C LYS A 150 -1.05 -9.60 17.75
N THR A 151 -0.97 -10.03 19.01
CA THR A 151 -0.94 -11.46 19.40
C THR A 151 -2.09 -12.28 18.81
N ASP A 152 -3.26 -11.69 18.61
CA ASP A 152 -4.45 -12.42 18.13
C ASP A 152 -4.52 -12.58 16.61
N ARG A 153 -3.70 -11.86 15.82
CA ARG A 153 -3.85 -11.77 14.34
C ARG A 153 -2.71 -12.36 13.51
N LEU A 154 -1.60 -12.73 14.15
CA LEU A 154 -0.47 -13.41 13.48
C LEU A 154 -0.60 -14.93 13.49
N ALA A 155 -1.51 -15.48 14.31
CA ALA A 155 -1.66 -16.91 14.54
C ALA A 155 -2.36 -17.67 13.40
N GLU A 156 -3.01 -16.97 12.46
CA GLU A 156 -3.92 -17.61 11.48
C GLU A 156 -3.28 -17.94 10.13
N MET A 157 -2.07 -17.45 9.83
CA MET A 157 -1.49 -17.58 8.49
C MET A 157 -0.16 -18.34 8.49
N PRO A 158 -0.04 -19.47 7.73
CA PRO A 158 1.21 -20.21 7.62
C PRO A 158 2.37 -19.36 7.10
N PRO A 159 3.59 -19.46 7.67
CA PRO A 159 4.74 -18.67 7.24
C PRO A 159 5.08 -18.81 5.75
N VAL A 160 4.86 -20.00 5.18
CA VAL A 160 5.07 -20.24 3.75
C VAL A 160 4.17 -19.36 2.90
N LEU A 161 2.91 -19.20 3.29
CA LEU A 161 1.98 -18.33 2.59
C LEU A 161 2.43 -16.86 2.72
N MET A 162 2.91 -16.43 3.89
CA MET A 162 3.44 -15.06 4.04
C MET A 162 4.56 -14.75 3.02
N LEU A 163 5.47 -15.70 2.76
CA LEU A 163 6.53 -15.55 1.76
C LEU A 163 5.98 -15.45 0.33
N VAL A 164 4.96 -16.24 0.03
CA VAL A 164 4.30 -16.22 -1.28
C VAL A 164 3.61 -14.88 -1.52
N PHE A 165 2.85 -14.38 -0.54
CA PHE A 165 2.21 -13.06 -0.59
C PHE A 165 3.23 -11.92 -0.66
N ALA A 166 4.39 -12.07 -0.01
CA ALA A 166 5.50 -11.12 -0.15
C ALA A 166 6.01 -11.07 -1.60
N GLY A 167 6.27 -12.22 -2.21
CA GLY A 167 6.68 -12.31 -3.62
C GLY A 167 5.67 -11.66 -4.57
N LYS A 168 4.38 -11.96 -4.39
CA LYS A 168 3.30 -11.36 -5.18
C LYS A 168 3.20 -9.85 -4.96
N SER A 169 3.32 -9.40 -3.71
CA SER A 169 3.35 -7.97 -3.36
C SER A 169 4.47 -7.24 -4.07
N ILE A 170 5.68 -7.80 -4.12
CA ILE A 170 6.82 -7.17 -4.79
C ILE A 170 6.53 -6.97 -6.27
N LEU A 171 6.06 -8.02 -6.96
CA LEU A 171 5.77 -7.94 -8.39
C LEU A 171 4.64 -6.97 -8.69
N LEU A 172 3.56 -7.02 -7.92
CA LEU A 172 2.41 -6.16 -8.09
C LEU A 172 2.77 -4.69 -7.87
N GLN A 173 3.59 -4.40 -6.84
CA GLN A 173 4.06 -3.04 -6.59
C GLN A 173 5.06 -2.56 -7.64
N LEU A 174 5.90 -3.45 -8.18
CA LEU A 174 6.74 -3.13 -9.32
C LEU A 174 5.90 -2.82 -10.56
N GLN A 175 4.87 -3.62 -10.83
CA GLN A 175 3.90 -3.38 -11.89
C GLN A 175 3.24 -2.00 -11.72
N HIS A 176 2.66 -1.70 -10.56
CA HIS A 176 1.99 -0.40 -10.34
C HIS A 176 2.95 0.79 -10.38
N SER A 177 4.22 0.58 -10.02
CA SER A 177 5.26 1.62 -10.13
C SER A 177 5.65 1.91 -11.59
N MET A 178 5.52 0.94 -12.50
CA MET A 178 5.84 1.11 -13.92
C MET A 178 4.60 1.48 -14.75
N LEU A 179 3.50 0.79 -14.47
CA LEU A 179 2.22 0.83 -15.18
C LEU A 179 1.10 0.85 -14.13
N PRO A 180 0.69 2.04 -13.65
CA PRO A 180 -0.31 2.19 -12.60
C PRO A 180 -1.74 1.92 -13.14
N THR A 181 -2.01 0.67 -13.52
CA THR A 181 -3.32 0.21 -13.97
C THR A 181 -4.00 -0.60 -12.86
N ARG A 182 -5.34 -0.53 -12.80
CA ARG A 182 -6.16 -1.26 -11.80
C ARG A 182 -5.74 -1.00 -10.35
N LEU A 183 -5.45 0.27 -10.05
CA LEU A 183 -5.20 0.74 -8.69
C LEU A 183 -6.43 0.52 -7.80
N SER A 184 -6.23 0.04 -6.59
CA SER A 184 -7.28 -0.38 -5.67
C SER A 184 -6.79 -0.32 -4.21
N PRO A 185 -7.65 0.01 -3.24
CA PRO A 185 -7.30 -0.04 -1.82
C PRO A 185 -6.95 -1.46 -1.34
N THR A 186 -7.48 -2.48 -2.02
CA THR A 186 -7.31 -3.89 -1.66
C THR A 186 -7.15 -4.76 -2.90
N TYR A 187 -6.35 -5.82 -2.73
CA TYR A 187 -5.97 -6.79 -3.75
C TYR A 187 -6.35 -8.19 -3.27
N PRO A 188 -7.62 -8.59 -3.45
CA PRO A 188 -8.18 -9.76 -2.81
C PRO A 188 -7.56 -11.06 -3.34
N GLU A 189 -7.28 -11.99 -2.42
CA GLU A 189 -6.83 -13.34 -2.74
C GLU A 189 -7.66 -14.38 -1.99
N ILE A 190 -7.96 -15.48 -2.66
CA ILE A 190 -8.76 -16.59 -2.14
C ILE A 190 -7.89 -17.84 -2.13
N PHE A 191 -7.77 -18.51 -0.97
CA PHE A 191 -6.82 -19.62 -0.72
C PHE A 191 -7.14 -20.91 -1.47
N ALA A 192 -8.23 -20.96 -2.22
CA ALA A 192 -8.72 -22.15 -2.90
C ALA A 192 -8.06 -22.43 -4.26
N ASP A 193 -7.09 -21.62 -4.71
CA ASP A 193 -6.48 -21.78 -6.04
C ASP A 193 -5.20 -22.66 -6.01
N PRO A 194 -5.15 -23.80 -6.74
CA PRO A 194 -3.96 -24.65 -6.89
C PRO A 194 -2.74 -23.96 -7.54
N THR A 195 -2.88 -22.74 -8.05
CA THR A 195 -1.80 -21.96 -8.68
C THR A 195 -0.76 -21.38 -7.71
N VAL A 196 -0.70 -21.85 -6.46
CA VAL A 196 0.36 -21.50 -5.49
C VAL A 196 1.77 -21.66 -6.09
N LEU A 197 1.97 -22.59 -7.03
CA LEU A 197 3.22 -22.74 -7.79
C LEU A 197 3.57 -21.53 -8.67
N VAL A 198 2.59 -20.91 -9.33
CA VAL A 198 2.76 -19.68 -10.13
C VAL A 198 3.20 -18.51 -9.24
N LEU A 199 2.82 -18.52 -7.97
CA LEU A 199 3.17 -17.48 -7.01
C LEU A 199 4.64 -17.52 -6.55
N TRP A 200 5.39 -18.59 -6.84
CA TRP A 200 6.84 -18.65 -6.61
C TRP A 200 7.66 -18.00 -7.72
N ILE A 201 7.10 -17.87 -8.93
CA ILE A 201 7.77 -17.24 -10.08
C ILE A 201 8.19 -15.78 -9.77
N PRO A 202 7.32 -14.92 -9.20
CA PRO A 202 7.70 -13.58 -8.74
C PRO A 202 8.90 -13.58 -7.80
N LEU A 203 8.90 -14.50 -6.82
CA LEU A 203 9.94 -14.57 -5.81
C LEU A 203 11.27 -15.01 -6.43
N LEU A 204 11.25 -16.00 -7.33
CA LEU A 204 12.42 -16.42 -8.09
C LEU A 204 13.00 -15.26 -8.93
N LEU A 205 12.15 -14.52 -9.64
CA LEU A 205 12.58 -13.35 -10.44
C LEU A 205 13.23 -12.26 -9.57
N VAL A 206 12.68 -12.02 -8.38
CA VAL A 206 13.28 -11.11 -7.38
C VAL A 206 14.65 -11.63 -6.94
N PHE A 207 14.80 -12.90 -6.59
CA PHE A 207 16.10 -13.45 -6.21
C PHE A 207 17.12 -13.44 -7.35
N LEU A 208 16.72 -13.75 -8.58
CA LEU A 208 17.59 -13.73 -9.75
C LEU A 208 18.06 -12.30 -10.06
N THR A 209 17.15 -11.34 -10.13
CA THR A 209 17.48 -9.92 -10.38
C THR A 209 18.33 -9.34 -9.25
N GLY A 210 17.98 -9.63 -8.00
CA GLY A 210 18.78 -9.27 -6.82
C GLY A 210 20.17 -9.88 -6.84
N GLY A 211 20.31 -11.16 -7.23
CA GLY A 211 21.59 -11.85 -7.38
C GLY A 211 22.48 -11.24 -8.46
N VAL A 212 21.91 -10.90 -9.63
CA VAL A 212 22.64 -10.21 -10.71
C VAL A 212 23.10 -8.82 -10.25
N LEU A 213 22.22 -8.04 -9.62
CA LEU A 213 22.58 -6.72 -9.12
C LEU A 213 23.60 -6.78 -7.97
N TRP A 214 23.53 -7.82 -7.12
CA TRP A 214 24.54 -8.09 -6.11
C TRP A 214 25.90 -8.41 -6.75
N ALA A 215 25.94 -9.25 -7.77
CA ALA A 215 27.18 -9.54 -8.50
C ALA A 215 27.77 -8.27 -9.14
N LYS A 216 26.91 -7.40 -9.69
CA LYS A 216 27.28 -6.15 -10.35
C LYS A 216 27.34 -4.92 -9.41
N ARG A 217 27.24 -5.11 -8.09
CA ARG A 217 27.13 -4.01 -7.12
C ARG A 217 28.24 -2.95 -7.17
N ARG A 218 29.44 -3.32 -7.64
CA ARG A 218 30.56 -2.38 -7.83
C ARG A 218 30.51 -1.65 -9.18
N GLN A 219 29.89 -2.25 -10.20
CA GLN A 219 29.76 -1.68 -11.54
C GLN A 219 28.52 -0.78 -11.66
N ALA A 220 27.44 -1.12 -10.95
CA ALA A 220 26.18 -0.40 -10.96
C ALA A 220 25.66 -0.15 -9.53
N PRO A 221 26.40 0.62 -8.70
CA PRO A 221 26.05 0.85 -7.30
C PRO A 221 24.69 1.56 -7.14
N ASP A 222 24.30 2.40 -8.10
CA ASP A 222 23.02 3.11 -8.06
C ASP A 222 21.82 2.20 -8.35
N LEU A 223 21.95 1.29 -9.34
CA LEU A 223 20.93 0.28 -9.63
C LEU A 223 20.75 -0.67 -8.44
N PHE A 224 21.88 -1.11 -7.87
CA PHE A 224 21.90 -1.89 -6.65
C PHE A 224 21.19 -1.15 -5.51
N PHE A 225 21.54 0.12 -5.27
CA PHE A 225 20.94 0.92 -4.20
C PHE A 225 19.43 1.08 -4.39
N GLY A 226 18.96 1.52 -5.56
CA GLY A 226 17.52 1.74 -5.77
C GLY A 226 16.68 0.46 -5.68
N TYR A 227 17.21 -0.66 -6.18
CA TYR A 227 16.57 -1.96 -6.08
C TYR A 227 16.42 -2.44 -4.62
N PHE A 228 17.52 -2.44 -3.85
CA PHE A 228 17.46 -2.86 -2.46
C PHE A 228 16.76 -1.83 -1.56
N PHE A 229 16.78 -0.54 -1.90
CA PHE A 229 15.96 0.47 -1.23
C PHE A 229 14.48 0.12 -1.36
N PHE A 230 14.01 -0.20 -2.57
CA PHE A 230 12.64 -0.63 -2.83
C PHE A 230 12.27 -1.87 -2.01
N LEU A 231 13.09 -2.93 -2.05
CA LEU A 231 12.81 -4.17 -1.30
C LEU A 231 12.80 -3.94 0.23
N LEU A 232 13.78 -3.22 0.76
CA LEU A 232 13.91 -3.00 2.21
C LEU A 232 12.78 -2.14 2.76
N THR A 233 12.36 -1.11 2.03
CA THR A 233 11.27 -0.22 2.47
C THR A 233 9.89 -0.83 2.25
N LEU A 234 9.76 -1.79 1.31
CA LEU A 234 8.53 -2.54 1.10
C LEU A 234 8.38 -3.68 2.12
N ALA A 235 9.47 -4.31 2.56
CA ALA A 235 9.45 -5.49 3.42
C ALA A 235 8.50 -5.44 4.64
N PRO A 236 8.38 -4.32 5.38
CA PRO A 236 7.46 -4.22 6.51
C PRO A 236 5.97 -4.40 6.13
N SER A 237 5.58 -4.17 4.87
CA SER A 237 4.19 -4.33 4.43
C SER A 237 3.80 -5.78 4.18
N PHE A 238 4.74 -6.73 4.11
CA PHE A 238 4.42 -8.14 3.86
C PHE A 238 3.64 -8.78 5.01
N LEU A 239 3.76 -8.26 6.23
CA LEU A 239 3.02 -8.72 7.41
C LEU A 239 1.58 -8.18 7.48
N VAL A 240 1.09 -7.52 6.43
CA VAL A 240 -0.21 -6.82 6.43
C VAL A 240 -1.31 -7.61 5.69
N CYS A 241 -0.98 -8.80 5.17
CA CYS A 241 -1.89 -9.61 4.36
C CYS A 241 -3.12 -10.15 5.12
N SER A 242 -3.09 -10.23 6.46
CA SER A 242 -4.15 -10.81 7.31
C SER A 242 -5.22 -9.82 7.81
N LYS A 243 -5.36 -8.64 7.19
CA LYS A 243 -6.25 -7.58 7.73
C LYS A 243 -7.75 -7.70 7.42
N GLY A 244 -8.19 -8.67 6.60
CA GLY A 244 -9.52 -8.62 5.97
C GLY A 244 -10.39 -9.85 6.16
N VAL A 245 -10.48 -10.47 7.35
CA VAL A 245 -11.34 -11.66 7.58
C VAL A 245 -12.76 -11.40 7.00
N PRO A 246 -13.29 -12.26 6.11
CA PRO A 246 -12.89 -13.64 5.77
C PRO A 246 -11.91 -13.79 4.57
N TYR A 247 -11.32 -12.70 4.08
CA TYR A 247 -10.39 -12.69 2.94
C TYR A 247 -9.00 -12.13 3.30
N PHE A 248 -8.05 -12.32 2.40
CA PHE A 248 -6.72 -11.77 2.55
C PHE A 248 -6.48 -10.78 1.42
N THR A 249 -5.69 -9.74 1.72
CA THR A 249 -5.28 -8.76 0.71
C THR A 249 -3.79 -8.91 0.48
N THR A 250 -3.37 -9.01 -0.78
CA THR A 250 -1.94 -9.09 -1.09
C THR A 250 -1.24 -7.81 -0.67
N THR A 251 -1.77 -6.67 -1.07
CA THR A 251 -1.13 -5.38 -0.84
C THR A 251 -2.16 -4.24 -0.84
N SER A 252 -1.69 -3.00 -0.93
CA SER A 252 -2.48 -1.77 -1.12
C SER A 252 -1.55 -0.71 -1.74
N ASP A 253 -2.08 0.18 -2.57
CA ASP A 253 -1.27 1.15 -3.34
C ASP A 253 -0.41 2.04 -2.44
N ARG A 254 -0.96 2.46 -1.29
CA ARG A 254 -0.21 3.28 -0.32
C ARG A 254 1.08 2.64 0.18
N TYR A 255 1.25 1.32 0.09
CA TYR A 255 2.50 0.66 0.49
C TYR A 255 3.65 0.90 -0.47
N ALA A 256 3.39 1.28 -1.74
CA ALA A 256 4.42 1.71 -2.67
C ALA A 256 4.95 3.12 -2.39
N TYR A 257 4.27 3.93 -1.58
CA TYR A 257 4.58 5.37 -1.44
C TYR A 257 6.07 5.63 -1.13
N LEU A 258 6.66 5.00 -0.11
CA LEU A 258 8.08 5.15 0.19
C LEU A 258 8.99 4.31 -0.74
N PRO A 259 8.69 3.01 -1.02
CA PRO A 259 9.49 2.19 -1.94
C PRO A 259 9.67 2.79 -3.34
N LEU A 260 8.67 3.51 -3.83
CA LEU A 260 8.68 4.17 -5.14
C LEU A 260 9.89 5.10 -5.33
N VAL A 261 10.44 5.68 -4.24
CA VAL A 261 11.64 6.52 -4.30
C VAL A 261 12.83 5.76 -4.90
N GLY A 262 13.02 4.49 -4.54
CA GLY A 262 14.11 3.66 -5.08
C GLY A 262 13.94 3.36 -6.57
N ILE A 263 12.70 3.11 -7.00
CA ILE A 263 12.34 2.86 -8.39
C ILE A 263 12.52 4.11 -9.25
N LEU A 264 11.98 5.25 -8.80
CA LEU A 264 12.10 6.51 -9.51
C LEU A 264 13.54 7.03 -9.55
N TYR A 265 14.35 6.72 -8.54
CA TYR A 265 15.78 7.00 -8.55
C TYR A 265 16.49 6.31 -9.73
N VAL A 266 16.27 4.99 -9.87
CA VAL A 266 16.84 4.19 -10.96
C VAL A 266 16.31 4.65 -12.33
N PHE A 267 15.00 4.87 -12.43
CA PHE A 267 14.37 5.36 -13.65
C PHE A 267 14.96 6.70 -14.08
N ALA A 268 15.08 7.66 -13.15
CA ALA A 268 15.60 8.98 -13.45
C ALA A 268 17.07 8.95 -13.88
N LEU A 269 17.89 8.04 -13.34
CA LEU A 269 19.27 7.83 -13.78
C LEU A 269 19.34 7.28 -15.21
N GLY A 270 18.56 6.25 -15.51
CA GLY A 270 18.49 5.67 -16.86
C GLY A 270 18.01 6.70 -17.89
N PHE A 271 16.97 7.45 -17.55
CA PHE A 271 16.45 8.51 -18.39
C PHE A 271 17.46 9.65 -18.61
N ALA A 272 18.23 10.02 -17.58
CA ALA A 272 19.28 11.03 -17.69
C ALA A 272 20.50 10.57 -18.51
N HIS A 273 20.72 9.27 -18.66
CA HIS A 273 21.74 8.73 -19.57
C HIS A 273 21.31 8.85 -21.03
N LEU A 274 20.02 8.58 -21.32
CA LEU A 274 19.44 8.73 -22.65
C LEU A 274 19.26 10.21 -23.09
N TRP A 275 19.30 11.13 -22.13
CA TRP A 275 19.15 12.57 -22.37
C TRP A 275 20.34 13.19 -23.12
N GLU A 276 21.51 12.56 -23.09
CA GLU A 276 22.71 13.02 -23.77
C GLU A 276 22.60 12.76 -25.29
N GLY A 277 22.24 13.80 -26.05
CA GLY A 277 22.16 13.78 -27.52
C GLY A 277 20.75 13.97 -28.11
N ARG A 278 19.69 13.85 -27.30
CA ARG A 278 18.27 13.98 -27.73
C ARG A 278 17.46 14.92 -26.84
N LYS A 279 18.01 16.09 -26.55
CA LYS A 279 17.48 16.99 -25.50
C LYS A 279 16.04 17.44 -25.76
N GLN A 280 15.65 17.65 -27.01
CA GLN A 280 14.31 18.17 -27.32
C GLN A 280 13.26 17.04 -27.28
N GLU A 281 13.57 15.90 -27.87
CA GLU A 281 12.72 14.71 -27.87
C GLU A 281 12.48 14.22 -26.43
N MET A 282 13.54 14.21 -25.62
CA MET A 282 13.43 13.78 -24.22
C MET A 282 12.65 14.78 -23.36
N LYS A 283 12.71 16.09 -23.65
CA LYS A 283 11.84 17.08 -23.00
C LYS A 283 10.37 16.85 -23.34
N VAL A 284 10.06 16.63 -24.62
CA VAL A 284 8.68 16.34 -25.07
C VAL A 284 8.17 15.06 -24.42
N LEU A 285 8.98 13.99 -24.43
CA LEU A 285 8.66 12.73 -23.76
C LEU A 285 8.41 12.93 -22.26
N LEU A 286 9.27 13.68 -21.58
CA LEU A 286 9.11 13.98 -20.16
C LEU A 286 7.81 14.75 -19.88
N CYS A 287 7.53 15.81 -20.64
CA CYS A 287 6.29 16.56 -20.52
C CYS A 287 5.07 15.65 -20.74
N GLY A 288 5.13 14.77 -21.76
CA GLY A 288 4.09 13.78 -22.02
C GLY A 288 3.88 12.82 -20.85
N ILE A 289 4.96 12.28 -20.27
CA ILE A 289 4.89 11.40 -19.09
C ILE A 289 4.28 12.13 -17.90
N LEU A 290 4.73 13.36 -17.61
CA LEU A 290 4.23 14.15 -16.48
C LEU A 290 2.75 14.51 -16.64
N LEU A 291 2.31 14.88 -17.85
CA LEU A 291 0.91 15.16 -18.14
C LEU A 291 0.06 13.89 -18.02
N LEU A 292 0.53 12.77 -18.57
CA LEU A 292 -0.16 11.49 -18.49
C LEU A 292 -0.32 11.01 -17.04
N PHE A 293 0.77 11.06 -16.27
CA PHE A 293 0.76 10.65 -14.86
C PHE A 293 -0.07 11.62 -14.02
N GLY A 294 0.03 12.93 -14.27
CA GLY A 294 -0.82 13.93 -13.62
C GLY A 294 -2.31 13.70 -13.89
N PHE A 295 -2.67 13.39 -15.15
CA PHE A 295 -4.05 13.05 -15.53
C PHE A 295 -4.53 11.79 -14.80
N PHE A 296 -3.78 10.69 -14.85
CA PHE A 296 -4.18 9.46 -14.17
C PHE A 296 -4.18 9.59 -12.64
N SER A 297 -3.29 10.41 -12.07
CA SER A 297 -3.29 10.71 -10.64
C SER A 297 -4.55 11.49 -10.25
N HIS A 298 -4.98 12.45 -11.08
CA HIS A 298 -6.23 13.17 -10.88
C HIS A 298 -7.45 12.24 -10.97
N VAL A 299 -7.52 11.40 -12.00
CA VAL A 299 -8.59 10.39 -12.15
C VAL A 299 -8.60 9.44 -10.95
N GLN A 300 -7.43 8.98 -10.50
CA GLN A 300 -7.34 8.11 -9.35
C GLN A 300 -7.77 8.82 -8.06
N ALA A 301 -7.41 10.09 -7.87
CA ALA A 301 -7.85 10.87 -6.72
C ALA A 301 -9.37 11.07 -6.68
N GLN A 302 -10.04 11.19 -7.82
CA GLN A 302 -11.51 11.26 -7.89
C GLN A 302 -12.18 10.00 -7.34
N ASN A 303 -11.56 8.82 -7.52
CA ASN A 303 -12.09 7.58 -6.93
C ASN A 303 -12.08 7.59 -5.39
N TRP A 304 -11.33 8.50 -4.76
CA TRP A 304 -11.25 8.69 -3.30
C TRP A 304 -12.16 9.81 -2.77
N ASN A 305 -13.05 10.35 -3.59
CA ASN A 305 -13.90 11.48 -3.20
C ASN A 305 -14.94 11.11 -2.13
N ASN A 306 -15.51 9.91 -2.21
CA ASN A 306 -16.45 9.36 -1.23
C ASN A 306 -16.40 7.83 -1.20
N ASP A 307 -17.00 7.24 -0.17
CA ASP A 307 -16.97 5.79 0.07
C ASP A 307 -17.59 5.00 -1.09
N GLN A 308 -18.72 5.48 -1.63
CA GLN A 308 -19.37 4.86 -2.79
C GLN A 308 -18.45 4.80 -4.02
N SER A 309 -17.67 5.85 -4.28
CA SER A 309 -16.71 5.92 -5.39
C SER A 309 -15.56 4.93 -5.21
N VAL A 310 -15.08 4.76 -3.97
CA VAL A 310 -14.05 3.79 -3.61
C VAL A 310 -14.57 2.37 -3.83
N LEU A 311 -15.78 2.07 -3.38
CA LEU A 311 -16.40 0.75 -3.52
C LEU A 311 -16.69 0.40 -4.98
N ARG A 312 -17.20 1.36 -5.77
CA ARG A 312 -17.37 1.20 -7.22
C ARG A 312 -16.04 1.05 -7.95
N MET A 313 -14.96 1.68 -7.48
CA MET A 313 -13.60 1.42 -8.01
C MET A 313 -13.16 -0.02 -7.70
N MET A 314 -13.40 -0.52 -6.49
CA MET A 314 -13.07 -1.90 -6.12
C MET A 314 -13.81 -2.92 -6.99
N ILE A 315 -15.11 -2.73 -7.24
CA ILE A 315 -15.90 -3.58 -8.14
C ILE A 315 -15.35 -3.55 -9.58
N ARG A 316 -15.00 -2.36 -10.10
CA ARG A 316 -14.41 -2.25 -11.45
C ARG A 316 -13.06 -2.95 -11.58
N SER A 317 -12.23 -2.90 -10.53
CA SER A 317 -10.90 -3.50 -10.51
C SER A 317 -10.93 -5.01 -10.26
N TYR A 318 -11.86 -5.47 -9.41
CA TYR A 318 -12.03 -6.86 -8.96
C TYR A 318 -13.50 -7.26 -8.98
N PRO A 319 -14.10 -7.43 -10.17
CA PRO A 319 -15.53 -7.70 -10.30
C PRO A 319 -15.93 -9.07 -9.76
N ASP A 320 -14.99 -10.01 -9.60
CA ASP A 320 -15.21 -11.34 -9.04
C ASP A 320 -15.10 -11.40 -7.51
N PHE A 321 -14.85 -10.25 -6.85
CA PHE A 321 -14.68 -10.18 -5.39
C PHE A 321 -15.97 -9.72 -4.71
N GLY A 322 -16.74 -10.68 -4.18
CA GLY A 322 -18.08 -10.47 -3.63
C GLY A 322 -18.14 -9.46 -2.49
N MET A 323 -17.09 -9.33 -1.68
CA MET A 323 -17.07 -8.39 -0.56
C MET A 323 -17.17 -6.92 -1.00
N SER A 324 -16.72 -6.58 -2.21
CA SER A 324 -16.88 -5.20 -2.71
C SER A 324 -18.36 -4.84 -2.90
N TYR A 325 -19.15 -5.80 -3.36
CA TYR A 325 -20.60 -5.66 -3.51
C TYR A 325 -21.31 -5.67 -2.16
N TYR A 326 -20.87 -6.51 -1.23
CA TYR A 326 -21.36 -6.49 0.15
C TYR A 326 -21.17 -5.11 0.78
N HIS A 327 -19.95 -4.56 0.76
CA HIS A 327 -19.67 -3.25 1.35
C HIS A 327 -20.45 -2.12 0.67
N LEU A 328 -20.65 -2.19 -0.65
CA LEU A 328 -21.50 -1.22 -1.35
C LEU A 328 -22.97 -1.37 -0.98
N GLY A 329 -23.49 -2.59 -0.90
CA GLY A 329 -24.85 -2.84 -0.47
C GLY A 329 -25.11 -2.41 0.97
N ASP A 330 -24.16 -2.67 1.88
CA ASP A 330 -24.23 -2.26 3.29
C ASP A 330 -24.25 -0.74 3.43
N PHE A 331 -23.37 -0.04 2.70
CA PHE A 331 -23.37 1.42 2.63
C PHE A 331 -24.71 1.98 2.12
N LEU A 332 -25.28 1.37 1.07
CA LEU A 332 -26.57 1.79 0.50
C LEU A 332 -27.74 1.52 1.45
N ALA A 333 -27.72 0.38 2.16
CA ALA A 333 -28.73 0.05 3.17
C ALA A 333 -28.69 1.03 4.35
N GLU A 334 -27.50 1.41 4.81
CA GLU A 334 -27.32 2.44 5.84
C GLU A 334 -27.83 3.82 5.40
N ASP A 335 -27.73 4.14 4.11
CA ASP A 335 -28.25 5.38 3.51
C ASP A 335 -29.76 5.33 3.21
N GLY A 336 -30.41 4.19 3.48
CA GLY A 336 -31.84 3.96 3.26
C GLY A 336 -32.22 3.55 1.82
N GLU A 337 -31.24 3.35 0.94
CA GLU A 337 -31.42 2.91 -0.45
C GLU A 337 -31.55 1.37 -0.54
N GLN A 338 -32.60 0.85 0.11
CA GLN A 338 -32.78 -0.59 0.31
C GLN A 338 -32.86 -1.40 -0.99
N GLU A 339 -33.54 -0.87 -2.01
CA GLU A 339 -33.67 -1.54 -3.30
C GLU A 339 -32.32 -1.65 -4.03
N GLU A 340 -31.49 -0.60 -3.97
CA GLU A 340 -30.15 -0.64 -4.55
C GLU A 340 -29.23 -1.60 -3.80
N ALA A 341 -29.35 -1.66 -2.47
CA ALA A 341 -28.61 -2.61 -1.65
C ALA A 341 -28.92 -4.07 -2.04
N ILE A 342 -30.20 -4.41 -2.22
CA ILE A 342 -30.64 -5.73 -2.71
C ILE A 342 -30.01 -6.06 -4.06
N VAL A 343 -29.95 -5.09 -4.98
CA VAL A 343 -29.30 -5.29 -6.29
C VAL A 343 -27.82 -5.59 -6.10
N GLN A 344 -27.10 -4.85 -5.25
CA GLN A 344 -25.67 -5.10 -5.03
C GLN A 344 -25.42 -6.49 -4.43
N TYR A 345 -26.21 -6.93 -3.45
CA TYR A 345 -26.05 -8.27 -2.89
C TYR A 345 -26.29 -9.37 -3.94
N LYS A 346 -27.31 -9.21 -4.80
CA LYS A 346 -27.57 -10.14 -5.91
C LYS A 346 -26.42 -10.18 -6.93
N GLU A 347 -25.88 -9.03 -7.32
CA GLU A 347 -24.72 -8.95 -8.20
C GLU A 347 -23.48 -9.59 -7.57
N GLY A 348 -23.25 -9.35 -6.28
CA GLY A 348 -22.18 -10.00 -5.52
C GLY A 348 -22.28 -11.52 -5.55
N ILE A 349 -23.48 -12.07 -5.36
CA ILE A 349 -23.74 -13.53 -5.39
C ILE A 349 -23.49 -14.11 -6.78
N LEU A 350 -23.83 -13.37 -7.84
CA LEU A 350 -23.63 -13.77 -9.23
C LEU A 350 -22.14 -13.84 -9.59
N HIS A 351 -21.36 -12.86 -9.12
CA HIS A 351 -19.96 -12.70 -9.47
C HIS A 351 -19.00 -13.50 -8.57
N GLU A 352 -19.31 -13.66 -7.28
CA GLU A 352 -18.48 -14.42 -6.36
C GLU A 352 -18.65 -15.92 -6.59
N LYS A 353 -17.63 -16.54 -7.21
CA LYS A 353 -17.62 -17.97 -7.54
C LYS A 353 -16.63 -18.78 -6.72
N LYS A 354 -15.72 -18.11 -6.01
CA LYS A 354 -14.52 -18.73 -5.43
C LYS A 354 -14.66 -18.97 -3.94
N SER A 355 -15.38 -18.11 -3.21
CA SER A 355 -15.52 -18.19 -1.76
C SER A 355 -16.97 -18.50 -1.34
N PRO A 356 -17.26 -19.74 -0.90
CA PRO A 356 -18.54 -20.09 -0.28
C PRO A 356 -18.88 -19.20 0.92
N VAL A 357 -17.86 -18.81 1.69
CA VAL A 357 -18.01 -17.96 2.87
C VAL A 357 -18.51 -16.56 2.49
N ILE A 358 -17.89 -15.93 1.50
CA ILE A 358 -18.31 -14.60 1.02
C ILE A 358 -19.72 -14.68 0.41
N ARG A 359 -20.02 -15.74 -0.35
CA ARG A 359 -21.37 -15.96 -0.90
C ARG A 359 -22.40 -16.12 0.21
N GLY A 360 -22.09 -16.89 1.26
CA GLY A 360 -22.95 -17.07 2.43
C GLY A 360 -23.26 -15.73 3.10
N LEU A 361 -22.23 -14.90 3.34
CA LEU A 361 -22.41 -13.55 3.88
C LEU A 361 -23.30 -12.68 2.98
N LEU A 362 -23.10 -12.71 1.67
CA LEU A 362 -23.97 -11.97 0.74
C LEU A 362 -25.42 -12.44 0.79
N TYR A 363 -25.67 -13.75 0.88
CA TYR A 363 -27.02 -14.29 1.07
C TYR A 363 -27.64 -13.87 2.41
N PHE A 364 -26.84 -13.81 3.48
CA PHE A 364 -27.28 -13.31 4.79
C PHE A 364 -27.78 -11.87 4.71
N HIS A 365 -26.95 -10.98 4.18
CA HIS A 365 -27.29 -9.57 4.05
C HIS A 365 -28.42 -9.33 3.04
N LEU A 366 -28.50 -10.11 1.96
CA LEU A 366 -29.64 -10.12 1.07
C LEU A 366 -30.94 -10.49 1.81
N GLY A 367 -30.90 -11.53 2.64
CA GLY A 367 -32.05 -11.98 3.43
C GLY A 367 -32.54 -10.90 4.41
N LYS A 368 -31.61 -10.27 5.14
CA LYS A 368 -31.91 -9.13 6.01
C LYS A 368 -32.56 -7.99 5.22
N ALA A 369 -31.97 -7.62 4.09
CA ALA A 369 -32.45 -6.49 3.30
C ALA A 369 -33.85 -6.74 2.69
N LEU A 370 -34.11 -7.98 2.23
CA LEU A 370 -35.41 -8.40 1.73
C LEU A 370 -36.48 -8.44 2.82
N ARG A 371 -36.13 -8.81 4.06
CA ARG A 371 -37.04 -8.80 5.22
C ARG A 371 -37.49 -7.38 5.52
N GLU A 372 -36.55 -6.44 5.56
CA GLU A 372 -36.84 -5.00 5.76
C GLU A 372 -37.70 -4.43 4.61
N ALA A 373 -37.54 -4.93 3.39
CA ALA A 373 -38.37 -4.57 2.23
C ALA A 373 -39.74 -5.30 2.19
N GLY A 374 -40.09 -6.10 3.20
CA GLY A 374 -41.36 -6.84 3.26
C GLY A 374 -41.46 -8.06 2.33
N GLN A 375 -40.35 -8.50 1.72
CA GLN A 375 -40.28 -9.66 0.82
C GLN A 375 -39.95 -10.95 1.58
N THR A 376 -40.82 -11.34 2.50
CA THR A 376 -40.56 -12.41 3.49
C THR A 376 -40.17 -13.75 2.88
N ASP A 377 -40.85 -14.20 1.81
CA ASP A 377 -40.55 -15.49 1.16
C ASP A 377 -39.15 -15.52 0.54
N GLN A 378 -38.75 -14.43 -0.12
CA GLN A 378 -37.42 -14.32 -0.71
C GLN A 378 -36.35 -14.17 0.37
N ALA A 379 -36.66 -13.45 1.46
CA ALA A 379 -35.79 -13.32 2.61
C ALA A 379 -35.48 -14.67 3.24
N GLN A 380 -36.50 -15.50 3.48
CA GLN A 380 -36.33 -16.85 4.02
C GLN A 380 -35.48 -17.73 3.10
N ALA A 381 -35.75 -17.72 1.79
CA ALA A 381 -34.94 -18.48 0.82
C ALA A 381 -33.47 -18.06 0.82
N ALA A 382 -33.18 -16.75 0.93
CA ALA A 382 -31.82 -16.24 1.01
C ALA A 382 -31.12 -16.66 2.32
N LEU A 383 -31.80 -16.58 3.47
CA LEU A 383 -31.25 -16.99 4.76
C LEU A 383 -30.96 -18.50 4.83
N VAL A 384 -31.83 -19.33 4.25
CA VAL A 384 -31.59 -20.78 4.11
C VAL A 384 -30.33 -21.03 3.28
N LYS A 385 -30.16 -20.34 2.14
CA LYS A 385 -28.94 -20.44 1.33
C LYS A 385 -27.69 -19.97 2.07
N SER A 386 -27.80 -18.93 2.90
CA SER A 386 -26.72 -18.53 3.79
C SER A 386 -26.37 -19.65 4.78
N GLN A 387 -27.36 -20.33 5.35
CA GLN A 387 -27.15 -21.40 6.34
C GLN A 387 -26.48 -22.63 5.72
N GLU A 388 -26.87 -23.00 4.50
CA GLU A 388 -26.22 -24.07 3.75
C GLU A 388 -24.72 -23.79 3.53
N LEU A 389 -24.35 -22.53 3.34
CA LEU A 389 -22.97 -22.11 3.08
C LEU A 389 -22.17 -21.80 4.35
N LEU A 390 -22.86 -21.45 5.45
CA LEU A 390 -22.30 -21.02 6.73
C LEU A 390 -23.01 -21.72 7.92
N PRO A 391 -22.87 -23.05 8.06
CA PRO A 391 -23.63 -23.81 9.07
C PRO A 391 -23.27 -23.46 10.52
N GLU A 392 -22.09 -22.87 10.77
CA GLU A 392 -21.58 -22.51 12.10
C GLU A 392 -21.86 -21.04 12.47
N PHE A 393 -22.56 -20.27 11.63
CA PHE A 393 -22.78 -18.84 11.87
C PHE A 393 -23.93 -18.63 12.88
N GLU A 394 -23.57 -18.43 14.15
CA GLU A 394 -24.49 -18.40 15.29
C GLU A 394 -25.56 -17.29 15.21
N GLU A 395 -25.22 -16.14 14.62
CA GLU A 395 -26.12 -15.00 14.39
C GLU A 395 -27.24 -15.34 13.40
N LEU A 396 -26.99 -16.26 12.46
CA LEU A 396 -27.98 -16.77 11.52
C LEU A 396 -29.05 -17.61 12.21
N ARG A 397 -28.65 -18.39 13.23
CA ARG A 397 -29.55 -19.29 13.96
C ARG A 397 -30.62 -18.51 14.71
N ARG A 398 -30.23 -17.39 15.34
CA ARG A 398 -31.16 -16.50 16.04
C ARG A 398 -32.18 -15.85 15.09
N LEU A 399 -31.74 -15.38 13.92
CA LEU A 399 -32.62 -14.72 12.96
C LEU A 399 -33.63 -15.69 12.31
N LEU A 400 -33.25 -16.95 12.11
CA LEU A 400 -34.18 -17.99 11.63
C LEU A 400 -35.20 -18.38 12.71
N GLU A 401 -34.80 -18.46 13.98
CA GLU A 401 -35.70 -18.71 15.12
C GLU A 401 -36.72 -17.58 15.34
N GLU A 402 -36.40 -16.33 14.96
CA GLU A 402 -37.35 -15.20 14.97
C GLU A 402 -38.37 -15.22 13.82
N MET A 403 -38.16 -16.06 12.80
CA MET A 403 -39.03 -16.16 11.62
C MET A 403 -40.02 -17.33 11.68
N GLU A 404 -39.81 -18.28 12.58
CA GLU A 404 -40.78 -19.33 12.96
C GLU A 404 -41.78 -18.80 13.99
#